data_AF-M7TEJ5-F1
#
_entry.id   AF-M7TEJ5-F1
#
_cell.length_a   1.000
_cell.length_b   1.000
_cell.length_c   1.000
_cell.angle_alpha   90.00
_cell.angle_beta   90.00
_cell.angle_gamma   90.00
#
_symmetry.space_group_name_H-M   'P 1'
#
loop_
_entity.id
_entity.type
_entity.pdbx_description
1 polymer ?
#
loop_
_entity_poly.entity_id
_entity_poly.type
_entity_poly.pdbx_seq_one_letter_code
_entity_poly.pdbx_strand_id
1 'polypeptide(L)'
;MAGVFKRFRARDPVVPASIPSHDDSIAQSRTPPDTIESPEEKDDAVSTARDIQEAETNRKLTAFEQLHRWDPNLGQDRLEEIDDAVNRRDGNAEGRIYDEVFENSPYPEVRSAVRNYDEDLPCNTIRAWVIGLVLNTIASGLNSLFSLRAPSLTITSIVVQMVAYPLGIGWTMIFPDRTYSTFGVKWNLSPGKFNMKEHGLIVIMANAAFGQGVAYFTDTLTAQREFYGQDFGWGFNILLALSTQCIGFGIAGMMRKFLVEPASMIWPQNLVSTSFIYALHDHSKTDPAKSNGWSIARYRYFFYVFVGSFVWYWFPGYIAQFLSVFSFVTWIRPNNVVINQVFGGWTGISIIPITFDWTQITGYNLQSPLIPPWFAIANTAIGTVFWFMIVTAGIHFSGHWYAEWLPISDSNSYDNTGQHYNVTKILTPEYTLDIEKYKEYSPLFLSTTFSLSYGLSFAAIAAVIFHTILFHGQEIWILARAIRGT
;
A
#
# COMPACT_ATOMS: atom_id res chain seq x y z
N MET A 1 -22.67 -23.11 1.82
CA MET A 1 -23.84 -22.23 1.95
C MET A 1 -24.25 -21.93 3.40
N ALA A 2 -24.10 -22.85 4.36
CA ALA A 2 -24.50 -22.61 5.76
C ALA A 2 -23.70 -21.50 6.47
N GLY A 3 -22.40 -21.33 6.17
CA GLY A 3 -21.58 -20.26 6.76
C GLY A 3 -21.94 -18.84 6.29
N VAL A 4 -22.46 -18.69 5.06
CA VAL A 4 -22.84 -17.37 4.50
C VAL A 4 -24.09 -16.82 5.18
N PHE A 5 -25.07 -17.68 5.52
CA PHE A 5 -26.28 -17.25 6.24
C PHE A 5 -26.03 -16.92 7.72
N LYS A 6 -24.98 -17.48 8.34
CA LYS A 6 -24.54 -17.07 9.69
C LYS A 6 -24.05 -15.62 9.72
N ARG A 7 -23.44 -15.13 8.63
CA ARG A 7 -22.91 -13.76 8.51
C ARG A 7 -23.98 -12.65 8.56
N PHE A 8 -25.20 -12.95 8.12
CA PHE A 8 -26.31 -11.99 8.06
C PHE A 8 -27.14 -11.89 9.35
N ARG A 9 -26.82 -12.70 10.38
CA ARG A 9 -27.54 -12.63 11.65
C ARG A 9 -27.06 -11.41 12.43
N ALA A 10 -27.84 -10.33 12.39
CA ALA A 10 -27.64 -9.16 13.23
C ALA A 10 -27.77 -9.58 14.71
N ARG A 11 -26.71 -9.36 15.49
CA ARG A 11 -26.77 -9.28 16.95
C ARG A 11 -26.77 -7.79 17.31
N ASP A 12 -27.44 -7.44 18.40
CA ASP A 12 -27.58 -6.05 18.83
C ASP A 12 -26.20 -5.39 19.03
N PRO A 13 -26.03 -4.13 18.60
CA PRO A 13 -24.77 -3.42 18.78
C PRO A 13 -24.47 -3.25 20.27
N VAL A 14 -23.29 -3.68 20.71
CA VAL A 14 -22.78 -3.36 22.04
C VAL A 14 -22.43 -1.87 22.03
N VAL A 15 -23.20 -1.07 22.77
CA VAL A 15 -22.89 0.35 22.98
C VAL A 15 -21.58 0.43 23.78
N PRO A 16 -20.51 1.07 23.28
CA PRO A 16 -19.33 1.31 24.08
C PRO A 16 -19.69 2.36 25.14
N ALA A 17 -19.71 1.97 26.41
CA ALA A 17 -19.58 2.93 27.50
C ALA A 17 -18.16 3.53 27.43
N SER A 18 -18.06 4.82 27.69
CA SER A 18 -16.82 5.62 27.68
C SER A 18 -15.63 4.90 28.32
N ILE A 19 -14.51 4.88 27.61
CA ILE A 19 -13.19 4.52 28.15
C ILE A 19 -12.91 5.47 29.31
N PRO A 20 -12.63 5.01 30.54
CA PRO A 20 -12.17 5.90 31.59
C PRO A 20 -10.80 6.43 31.20
N SER A 21 -10.64 7.75 31.17
CA SER A 21 -9.35 8.41 31.03
C SER A 21 -8.43 7.95 32.17
N HIS A 22 -7.31 7.30 31.83
CA HIS A 22 -6.19 7.21 32.75
C HIS A 22 -5.61 8.63 32.90
N ASP A 23 -6.01 9.31 33.97
CA ASP A 23 -5.33 10.50 34.47
C ASP A 23 -4.94 10.29 35.93
N ASP A 24 -3.69 10.60 36.20
CA ASP A 24 -2.95 10.37 37.43
C ASP A 24 -3.59 11.00 38.66
N SER A 25 -3.68 10.22 39.75
CA SER A 25 -3.54 10.76 41.11
C SER A 25 -2.89 9.75 42.04
N ILE A 26 -1.63 9.40 41.75
CA ILE A 26 -0.71 8.92 42.78
C ILE A 26 -0.18 10.13 43.54
N ALA A 27 -0.88 10.58 44.58
CA ALA A 27 -0.28 11.34 45.68
C ALA A 27 -1.20 11.49 46.93
N GLN A 28 -0.75 10.84 48.00
CA GLN A 28 -0.81 11.27 49.41
C GLN A 28 -2.17 11.28 50.17
N SER A 29 -2.31 10.34 51.11
CA SER A 29 -2.30 10.71 52.54
C SER A 29 -1.88 9.54 53.43
N ARG A 30 -1.07 9.86 54.45
CA ARG A 30 -0.52 8.99 55.49
C ARG A 30 -1.51 8.90 56.65
N THR A 31 -1.82 7.69 57.13
CA THR A 31 -1.76 7.23 58.55
C THR A 31 -2.29 5.80 58.65
N PRO A 32 -1.71 4.93 59.52
CA PRO A 32 -2.14 3.54 59.64
C PRO A 32 -3.33 3.41 60.59
N PRO A 33 -4.24 2.46 60.36
CA PRO A 33 -4.92 1.79 61.44
C PRO A 33 -4.44 0.34 61.51
N ASP A 34 -3.91 -0.03 62.67
CA ASP A 34 -3.86 -1.42 63.12
C ASP A 34 -5.27 -1.99 63.08
N THR A 35 -5.54 -2.89 62.13
CA THR A 35 -6.61 -3.89 62.28
C THR A 35 -6.34 -5.04 61.31
N ILE A 36 -6.50 -6.25 61.85
CA ILE A 36 -6.25 -7.54 61.24
C ILE A 36 -7.03 -7.68 59.92
N GLU A 37 -6.35 -7.63 58.76
CA GLU A 37 -6.93 -8.06 57.47
C GLU A 37 -7.20 -9.56 57.54
N SER A 38 -8.47 -9.95 57.39
CA SER A 38 -8.85 -11.36 57.26
C SER A 38 -8.35 -11.90 55.91
N PRO A 39 -8.01 -13.21 55.81
CA PRO A 39 -7.64 -13.83 54.53
C PRO A 39 -8.73 -13.70 53.46
N GLU A 40 -10.00 -13.59 53.87
CA GLU A 40 -11.16 -13.49 52.98
C GLU A 40 -11.21 -12.19 52.18
N GLU A 41 -10.81 -11.03 52.73
CA GLU A 41 -10.83 -9.75 51.99
C GLU A 41 -9.77 -9.67 50.88
N LYS A 42 -8.62 -10.35 51.04
CA LYS A 42 -7.60 -10.46 49.98
C LYS A 42 -8.03 -11.41 48.87
N ASP A 43 -8.67 -12.52 49.22
CA ASP A 43 -9.19 -13.48 48.24
C ASP A 43 -10.37 -12.90 47.45
N ASP A 44 -11.26 -12.13 48.10
CA ASP A 44 -12.36 -11.44 47.44
C ASP A 44 -11.89 -10.30 46.53
N ALA A 45 -10.87 -9.53 46.94
CA ALA A 45 -10.28 -8.49 46.10
C ALA A 45 -9.54 -9.06 44.87
N VAL A 46 -8.87 -10.21 45.01
CA VAL A 46 -8.20 -10.92 43.91
C VAL A 46 -9.21 -11.60 42.99
N SER A 47 -10.30 -12.16 43.52
CA SER A 47 -11.42 -12.70 42.73
C SER A 47 -12.08 -11.59 41.92
N THR A 48 -12.41 -10.47 42.56
CA THR A 48 -13.08 -9.34 41.90
C THR A 48 -12.21 -8.72 40.80
N ALA A 49 -10.89 -8.61 41.01
CA ALA A 49 -9.97 -8.12 39.98
C ALA A 49 -9.85 -9.08 38.78
N ARG A 50 -9.84 -10.40 39.02
CA ARG A 50 -9.88 -11.41 37.96
C ARG A 50 -11.20 -11.38 37.20
N ASP A 51 -12.33 -11.28 37.90
CA ASP A 51 -13.66 -11.21 37.28
C ASP A 51 -13.81 -9.95 36.40
N ILE A 52 -13.24 -8.81 36.82
CA ILE A 52 -13.20 -7.58 36.03
C ILE A 52 -12.32 -7.76 34.79
N GLN A 53 -11.15 -8.39 34.93
CA GLN A 53 -10.22 -8.64 33.83
C GLN A 53 -10.79 -9.63 32.81
N GLU A 54 -11.45 -10.69 33.25
CA GLU A 54 -12.15 -11.66 32.39
C GLU A 54 -13.35 -11.01 31.67
N ALA A 55 -14.11 -10.16 32.36
CA ALA A 55 -15.19 -9.41 31.74
C ALA A 55 -14.69 -8.40 30.69
N GLU A 56 -13.55 -7.74 30.93
CA GLU A 56 -12.92 -6.84 29.97
C GLU A 56 -12.36 -7.60 28.76
N THR A 57 -11.69 -8.73 29.00
CA THR A 57 -11.17 -9.64 27.98
C THR A 57 -12.29 -10.11 27.05
N ASN A 58 -13.39 -10.56 27.63
CA ASN A 58 -14.58 -10.96 26.90
C ASN A 58 -15.17 -9.86 26.03
N ARG A 59 -15.25 -8.64 26.57
CA ARG A 59 -15.75 -7.47 25.82
C ARG A 59 -14.85 -7.16 24.63
N LYS A 60 -13.53 -7.17 24.82
CA LYS A 60 -12.55 -6.91 23.75
C LYS A 60 -12.58 -7.98 22.68
N LEU A 61 -12.67 -9.26 23.05
CA LEU A 61 -12.77 -10.38 22.10
C LEU A 61 -14.08 -10.34 21.30
N THR A 62 -15.21 -10.02 21.96
CA THR A 62 -16.50 -9.88 21.27
C THR A 62 -16.48 -8.71 20.27
N ALA A 63 -15.91 -7.57 20.66
CA ALA A 63 -15.75 -6.43 19.78
C ALA A 63 -14.82 -6.78 18.60
N PHE A 64 -13.73 -7.50 18.86
CA PHE A 64 -12.80 -7.97 17.83
C PHE A 64 -13.51 -8.89 16.81
N GLU A 65 -14.28 -9.88 17.26
CA GLU A 65 -15.04 -10.78 16.37
C GLU A 65 -16.03 -10.01 15.48
N GLN A 66 -16.76 -9.07 16.07
CA GLN A 66 -17.73 -8.26 15.32
C GLN A 66 -17.07 -7.38 14.26
N LEU A 67 -15.94 -6.76 14.59
CA LEU A 67 -15.19 -5.88 13.69
C LEU A 67 -14.53 -6.66 12.54
N HIS A 68 -14.02 -7.86 12.82
CA HIS A 68 -13.27 -8.66 11.84
C HIS A 68 -14.13 -9.70 11.11
N ARG A 69 -15.45 -9.72 11.33
CA ARG A 69 -16.38 -10.68 10.70
C ARG A 69 -16.29 -10.71 9.17
N TRP A 70 -16.02 -9.56 8.55
CA TRP A 70 -15.94 -9.42 7.09
C TRP A 70 -14.50 -9.37 6.57
N ASP A 71 -13.50 -9.56 7.43
CA ASP A 71 -12.10 -9.47 7.05
C ASP A 71 -11.68 -10.73 6.27
N PRO A 72 -11.30 -10.60 4.98
CA PRO A 72 -10.82 -11.72 4.19
C PRO A 72 -9.41 -12.19 4.56
N ASN A 73 -8.64 -11.40 5.32
CA ASN A 73 -7.28 -11.74 5.74
C ASN A 73 -7.26 -12.60 7.01
N LEU A 74 -8.36 -12.67 7.75
CA LEU A 74 -8.47 -13.47 8.96
C LEU A 74 -9.22 -14.77 8.66
N GLY A 75 -8.60 -15.90 9.00
CA GLY A 75 -9.21 -17.22 8.79
C GLY A 75 -10.51 -17.38 9.57
N GLN A 76 -11.54 -17.93 8.93
CA GLN A 76 -12.86 -18.11 9.56
C GLN A 76 -12.78 -19.03 10.79
N ASP A 77 -11.92 -20.05 10.75
CA ASP A 77 -11.70 -20.96 11.87
C ASP A 77 -11.22 -20.24 13.14
N ARG A 78 -10.45 -19.15 13.00
CA ARG A 78 -9.97 -18.34 14.14
C ARG A 78 -11.06 -17.44 14.71
N LEU A 79 -11.91 -16.88 13.87
CA LEU A 79 -13.09 -16.14 14.33
C LEU A 79 -14.08 -17.06 15.03
N GLU A 80 -14.25 -18.29 14.54
CA GLU A 80 -15.08 -19.31 15.17
C GLU A 80 -14.48 -19.81 16.50
N GLU A 81 -13.15 -19.93 16.61
CA GLU A 81 -12.47 -20.22 17.88
C GLU A 81 -12.69 -19.12 18.93
N ILE A 82 -12.65 -17.85 18.52
CA ILE A 82 -12.96 -16.70 19.39
C ILE A 82 -14.43 -16.72 19.82
N ASP A 83 -15.38 -16.90 18.89
CA ASP A 83 -16.82 -16.98 19.20
C ASP A 83 -17.11 -18.17 20.13
N ASP A 84 -16.49 -19.32 19.91
CA ASP A 84 -16.64 -20.50 20.78
C ASP A 84 -16.07 -20.27 22.18
N ALA A 85 -14.90 -19.62 22.31
CA ALA A 85 -14.30 -19.31 23.60
C ALA A 85 -15.18 -18.35 24.41
N VAL A 86 -15.62 -17.25 23.78
CA VAL A 86 -16.50 -16.23 24.39
C VAL A 86 -17.88 -16.80 24.75
N ASN A 87 -18.47 -17.64 23.89
CA ASN A 87 -19.77 -18.26 24.17
C ASN A 87 -19.70 -19.32 25.28
N ARG A 88 -18.55 -20.00 25.43
CA ARG A 88 -18.33 -21.01 26.48
C ARG A 88 -17.91 -20.41 27.83
N ARG A 89 -17.53 -19.12 27.88
CA ARG A 89 -16.98 -18.44 29.06
C ARG A 89 -15.81 -19.20 29.67
N ASP A 90 -14.89 -19.66 28.83
CA ASP A 90 -13.69 -20.38 29.27
C ASP A 90 -12.55 -19.37 29.47
N GLY A 91 -12.38 -18.88 30.71
CA GLY A 91 -11.40 -17.84 31.04
C GLY A 91 -9.95 -18.19 30.67
N ASN A 92 -9.58 -19.48 30.68
CA ASN A 92 -8.24 -19.90 30.26
C ASN A 92 -8.06 -19.84 28.74
N ALA A 93 -9.08 -20.24 27.98
CA ALA A 93 -9.07 -20.14 26.52
C ALA A 93 -9.12 -18.67 26.07
N GLU A 94 -9.96 -17.85 26.72
CA GLU A 94 -10.08 -16.42 26.47
C GLU A 94 -8.78 -15.69 26.73
N GLY A 95 -8.10 -15.94 27.86
CA GLY A 95 -6.80 -15.35 28.17
C GLY A 95 -5.73 -15.70 27.14
N ARG A 96 -5.66 -16.98 26.72
CA ARG A 96 -4.66 -17.41 25.73
C ARG A 96 -4.91 -16.78 24.35
N ILE A 97 -6.17 -16.72 23.93
CA ILE A 97 -6.58 -16.07 22.67
C ILE A 97 -6.32 -14.56 22.73
N TYR A 98 -6.58 -13.93 23.88
CA TYR A 98 -6.31 -12.52 24.09
C TYR A 98 -4.83 -12.20 23.89
N ASP A 99 -3.94 -12.96 24.52
CA ASP A 99 -2.49 -12.78 24.33
C ASP A 99 -2.09 -13.02 22.85
N GLU A 100 -2.66 -14.03 22.19
CA GLU A 100 -2.35 -14.31 20.79
C GLU A 100 -2.84 -13.24 19.79
N VAL A 101 -3.91 -12.52 20.12
CA VAL A 101 -4.58 -11.52 19.25
C VAL A 101 -4.15 -10.09 19.56
N PHE A 102 -3.83 -9.78 20.82
CA PHE A 102 -3.52 -8.42 21.27
C PHE A 102 -2.04 -8.20 21.61
N GLU A 103 -1.33 -9.19 22.16
CA GLU A 103 0.15 -9.08 22.39
C GLU A 103 0.94 -9.41 21.12
N ASN A 104 0.30 -10.05 20.14
CA ASN A 104 0.89 -10.32 18.83
C ASN A 104 -0.13 -10.02 17.73
N SER A 105 0.33 -9.85 16.49
CA SER A 105 -0.61 -9.56 15.40
C SER A 105 -1.59 -10.72 15.17
N PRO A 106 -2.89 -10.45 14.96
CA PRO A 106 -3.87 -11.47 14.60
C PRO A 106 -3.58 -12.07 13.22
N TYR A 107 -2.76 -11.42 12.40
CA TYR A 107 -2.43 -11.85 11.04
C TYR A 107 -1.12 -12.63 11.00
N PRO A 108 -1.14 -13.91 10.58
CA PRO A 108 0.07 -14.73 10.46
C PRO A 108 1.16 -14.07 9.61
N GLU A 109 0.78 -13.38 8.53
CA GLU A 109 1.68 -12.69 7.61
C GLU A 109 2.47 -11.60 8.33
N VAL A 110 1.78 -10.81 9.17
CA VAL A 110 2.42 -9.74 9.96
C VAL A 110 3.35 -10.36 11.00
N ARG A 111 2.93 -11.41 11.70
CA ARG A 111 3.79 -12.13 12.68
C ARG A 111 5.03 -12.75 12.07
N SER A 112 4.95 -13.16 10.81
CA SER A 112 6.10 -13.73 10.09
C SER A 112 7.11 -12.66 9.66
N ALA A 113 6.64 -11.43 9.44
CA ALA A 113 7.41 -10.33 8.89
C ALA A 113 7.94 -9.36 9.96
N VAL A 114 7.21 -9.20 11.08
CA VAL A 114 7.47 -8.19 12.11
C VAL A 114 7.56 -8.85 13.49
N ARG A 115 8.55 -8.43 14.28
CA ARG A 115 8.69 -8.87 15.67
C ARG A 115 7.64 -8.18 16.54
N ASN A 116 7.15 -8.85 17.58
CA ASN A 116 6.21 -8.29 18.54
C ASN A 116 6.88 -7.41 19.62
N TYR A 117 8.20 -7.25 19.58
CA TYR A 117 8.96 -6.39 20.48
C TYR A 117 9.82 -5.41 19.68
N ASP A 118 10.14 -4.28 20.30
CA ASP A 118 11.05 -3.27 19.76
C ASP A 118 12.31 -3.15 20.63
N GLU A 119 13.42 -2.75 20.01
CA GLU A 119 14.71 -2.53 20.67
C GLU A 119 15.08 -1.05 20.59
N ASP A 120 15.50 -0.43 21.69
CA ASP A 120 15.92 0.98 21.70
C ASP A 120 17.28 1.17 21.00
N LEU A 121 17.22 1.46 19.70
CA LEU A 121 18.37 1.71 18.84
C LEU A 121 18.38 3.15 18.32
N PRO A 122 19.57 3.78 18.13
CA PRO A 122 19.66 5.12 17.55
C PRO A 122 19.03 5.15 16.15
N CYS A 123 18.09 6.06 15.91
CA CYS A 123 17.39 6.19 14.63
C CYS A 123 17.76 7.49 13.90
N ASN A 124 17.71 8.62 14.63
CA ASN A 124 17.96 9.95 14.10
C ASN A 124 19.46 10.29 14.09
N THR A 125 20.19 9.81 13.09
CA THR A 125 21.65 9.99 12.97
C THR A 125 22.02 10.77 11.70
N ILE A 126 23.13 11.51 11.74
CA ILE A 126 23.63 12.25 10.56
C ILE A 126 23.89 11.28 9.40
N ARG A 127 24.43 10.08 9.69
CA ARG A 127 24.61 8.99 8.74
C ARG A 127 23.32 8.67 7.98
N ALA A 128 22.21 8.47 8.69
CA ALA A 128 20.93 8.16 8.07
C ALA A 128 20.42 9.31 7.18
N TRP A 129 20.51 10.56 7.66
CA TRP A 129 20.11 11.73 6.87
C TRP A 129 20.94 11.91 5.60
N VAL A 130 22.26 11.82 5.69
CA VAL A 130 23.15 12.02 4.54
C VAL A 130 22.92 10.93 3.48
N ILE A 131 22.93 9.66 3.88
CA ILE A 131 22.70 8.55 2.96
C ILE A 131 21.29 8.66 2.34
N GLY A 132 20.28 8.91 3.17
CA GLY A 132 18.90 9.03 2.72
C GLY A 132 18.67 10.17 1.73
N LEU A 133 19.13 11.38 2.05
CA LEU A 133 18.96 12.55 1.18
C LEU A 133 19.69 12.37 -0.16
N VAL A 134 20.92 11.86 -0.16
CA VAL A 134 21.70 11.63 -1.39
C VAL A 134 21.03 10.60 -2.28
N LEU A 135 20.67 9.43 -1.72
CA LEU A 135 20.01 8.37 -2.49
C LEU A 135 18.64 8.84 -3.00
N ASN A 136 17.93 9.65 -2.21
CA ASN A 136 16.65 10.20 -2.59
C ASN A 136 16.77 11.17 -3.78
N THR A 137 17.72 12.11 -3.74
CA THR A 137 17.96 13.02 -4.87
C THR A 137 18.27 12.27 -6.16
N ILE A 138 19.13 11.24 -6.09
CA ILE A 138 19.50 10.45 -7.26
C ILE A 138 18.31 9.65 -7.79
N ALA A 139 17.62 8.90 -6.94
CA ALA A 139 16.53 8.02 -7.35
C ALA A 139 15.30 8.82 -7.84
N SER A 140 14.97 9.93 -7.18
CA SER A 140 13.89 10.82 -7.63
C SER A 140 14.18 11.42 -9.01
N GLY A 141 15.41 11.90 -9.24
CA GLY A 141 15.83 12.41 -10.54
C GLY A 141 15.78 11.35 -11.65
N LEU A 142 16.21 10.12 -11.36
CA LEU A 142 16.11 9.00 -12.31
C LEU A 142 14.66 8.63 -12.61
N ASN A 143 13.78 8.61 -11.60
CA ASN A 143 12.36 8.35 -11.80
C ASN A 143 11.71 9.43 -12.68
N SER A 144 12.03 10.71 -12.47
CA SER A 144 11.55 11.80 -13.34
C SER A 144 11.99 11.63 -14.79
N LEU A 145 13.16 11.05 -15.04
CA LEU A 145 13.60 10.73 -16.40
C LEU A 145 12.85 9.52 -16.97
N PHE A 146 12.64 8.49 -16.16
CA PHE A 146 12.01 7.23 -16.58
C PHE A 146 10.49 7.32 -16.74
N SER A 147 9.81 8.27 -16.11
CA SER A 147 8.38 8.48 -16.30
C SER A 147 8.02 8.93 -17.72
N LEU A 148 8.96 9.54 -18.45
CA LEU A 148 8.77 9.97 -19.84
C LEU A 148 8.90 8.81 -20.86
N ARG A 149 9.15 7.58 -20.39
CA ARG A 149 9.25 6.38 -21.23
C ARG A 149 7.92 5.62 -21.31
N ALA A 150 7.63 5.01 -22.46
CA ALA A 150 6.55 4.03 -22.62
C ALA A 150 7.14 2.63 -22.92
N PRO A 151 6.89 1.58 -22.10
CA PRO A 151 6.24 1.63 -20.79
C PRO A 151 7.12 2.37 -19.75
N SER A 152 6.49 2.96 -18.74
CA SER A 152 7.19 3.70 -17.69
C SER A 152 7.96 2.73 -16.80
N LEU A 153 9.14 3.16 -16.34
CA LEU A 153 9.93 2.44 -15.35
C LEU A 153 9.92 3.22 -14.04
N THR A 154 9.72 2.50 -12.94
CA THR A 154 9.72 3.09 -11.59
C THR A 154 10.74 2.39 -10.72
N ILE A 155 11.73 3.13 -10.24
CA ILE A 155 12.62 2.73 -9.15
C ILE A 155 11.82 2.87 -7.85
N THR A 156 11.64 1.77 -7.12
CA THR A 156 10.94 1.77 -5.83
C THR A 156 11.91 1.93 -4.66
N SER A 157 11.39 2.18 -3.46
CA SER A 157 12.19 2.33 -2.23
C SER A 157 13.01 1.08 -1.87
N ILE A 158 12.66 -0.10 -2.40
CA ILE A 158 13.40 -1.35 -2.20
C ILE A 158 14.83 -1.26 -2.77
N VAL A 159 15.02 -0.55 -3.88
CA VAL A 159 16.37 -0.35 -4.45
C VAL A 159 17.23 0.48 -3.50
N VAL A 160 16.67 1.54 -2.91
CA VAL A 160 17.36 2.33 -1.89
C VAL A 160 17.67 1.48 -0.67
N GLN A 161 16.74 0.63 -0.21
CA GLN A 161 16.99 -0.30 0.87
C GLN A 161 18.17 -1.25 0.58
N MET A 162 18.29 -1.76 -0.64
CA MET A 162 19.41 -2.62 -1.01
C MET A 162 20.75 -1.87 -1.02
N VAL A 163 20.77 -0.64 -1.54
CA VAL A 163 21.99 0.18 -1.69
C VAL A 163 22.41 0.84 -0.37
N ALA A 164 21.45 1.21 0.48
CA ALA A 164 21.71 1.87 1.76
C ALA A 164 22.47 0.97 2.73
N TYR A 165 22.25 -0.34 2.69
CA TYR A 165 22.93 -1.30 3.56
C TYR A 165 24.47 -1.30 3.42
N PRO A 166 25.06 -1.57 2.23
CA PRO A 166 26.51 -1.52 2.07
C PRO A 166 27.08 -0.11 2.31
N LEU A 167 26.34 0.96 1.97
CA LEU A 167 26.75 2.34 2.26
C LEU A 167 26.80 2.62 3.76
N GLY A 168 25.81 2.16 4.53
CA GLY A 168 25.76 2.32 5.99
C GLY A 168 26.87 1.54 6.70
N ILE A 169 27.16 0.33 6.24
CA ILE A 169 28.31 -0.45 6.72
C ILE A 169 29.62 0.25 6.37
N GLY A 170 29.79 0.69 5.11
CA GLY A 170 30.97 1.42 4.66
C GLY A 170 31.20 2.71 5.46
N TRP A 171 30.13 3.46 5.75
CA TRP A 171 30.19 4.65 6.60
C TRP A 171 30.70 4.33 8.00
N THR A 172 30.23 3.23 8.60
CA THR A 172 30.69 2.76 9.92
C THR A 172 32.18 2.38 9.90
N MET A 173 32.70 1.88 8.77
CA MET A 173 34.12 1.53 8.63
C MET A 173 35.01 2.77 8.44
N ILE A 174 34.49 3.83 7.81
CA ILE A 174 35.25 5.04 7.47
C ILE A 174 35.25 6.06 8.62
N PHE A 175 34.09 6.27 9.26
CA PHE A 175 33.92 7.33 10.25
C PHE A 175 34.05 6.80 11.69
N PRO A 176 34.91 7.41 12.53
CA PRO A 176 35.04 6.98 13.92
C PRO A 176 33.83 7.40 14.75
N ASP A 177 33.49 6.58 15.74
CA ASP A 177 32.51 6.90 16.78
C ASP A 177 33.06 7.99 17.70
N ARG A 178 32.73 9.25 17.39
CA ARG A 178 33.15 10.43 18.13
C ARG A 178 31.98 11.38 18.29
N THR A 179 31.69 11.72 19.54
CA THR A 179 30.69 12.73 19.90
C THR A 179 31.32 14.11 19.85
N TYR A 180 30.86 14.95 18.94
CA TYR A 180 31.21 16.35 18.84
C TYR A 180 30.15 17.20 19.55
N SER A 181 30.56 18.35 20.08
CA SER A 181 29.63 19.34 20.63
C SER A 181 29.87 20.66 19.92
N THR A 182 28.87 21.13 19.17
CA THR A 182 28.90 22.43 18.50
C THR A 182 27.68 23.22 18.93
N PHE A 183 27.88 24.45 19.41
CA PHE A 183 26.80 25.34 19.85
C PHE A 183 25.80 24.70 20.85
N GLY A 184 26.31 23.85 21.76
CA GLY A 184 25.49 23.17 22.77
C GLY A 184 24.76 21.91 22.28
N VAL A 185 24.76 21.61 20.98
CA VAL A 185 24.20 20.38 20.41
C VAL A 185 25.28 19.31 20.34
N LYS A 186 25.04 18.16 20.99
CA LYS A 186 25.90 16.98 20.88
C LYS A 186 25.47 16.17 19.65
N TRP A 187 26.40 15.91 18.75
CA TRP A 187 26.14 15.10 17.56
C TRP A 187 27.28 14.11 17.32
N ASN A 188 26.94 13.00 16.67
CA ASN A 188 27.86 11.92 16.38
C ASN A 188 27.66 11.45 14.93
N LEU A 189 28.76 11.28 14.20
CA LEU A 189 28.76 10.85 12.81
C LEU A 189 28.54 9.34 12.64
N SER A 190 28.86 8.56 13.67
CA SER A 190 28.71 7.11 13.68
C SER A 190 28.45 6.63 15.12
N PRO A 191 27.22 6.79 15.64
CA PRO A 191 26.87 6.43 17.03
C PRO A 191 26.77 4.91 17.27
N GLY A 192 27.59 4.12 16.58
CA GLY A 192 27.62 2.67 16.62
C GLY A 192 27.49 2.01 15.25
N LYS A 193 27.38 0.68 15.26
CA LYS A 193 27.16 -0.13 14.05
C LYS A 193 25.87 0.30 13.35
N PHE A 194 25.89 0.28 12.01
CA PHE A 194 24.70 0.55 11.22
C PHE A 194 23.57 -0.40 11.61
N ASN A 195 22.46 0.15 12.10
CA ASN A 195 21.38 -0.63 12.69
C ASN A 195 20.11 -0.61 11.82
N MET A 196 19.13 -1.44 12.20
CA MET A 196 17.87 -1.58 11.47
C MET A 196 17.00 -0.31 11.47
N LYS A 197 17.04 0.52 12.53
CA LYS A 197 16.23 1.74 12.66
C LYS A 197 16.77 2.87 11.77
N GLU A 198 18.09 3.07 11.74
CA GLU A 198 18.73 3.98 10.77
C GLU A 198 18.44 3.55 9.33
N HIS A 199 18.51 2.25 9.06
CA HIS A 199 18.18 1.71 7.75
C HIS A 199 16.71 1.96 7.41
N GLY A 200 15.79 1.69 8.35
CA GLY A 200 14.37 1.98 8.21
C GLY A 200 14.10 3.45 7.91
N LEU A 201 14.75 4.38 8.61
CA LEU A 201 14.59 5.81 8.36
C LEU A 201 15.01 6.22 6.93
N ILE A 202 16.12 5.66 6.42
CA ILE A 202 16.55 5.87 5.03
C ILE A 202 15.47 5.39 4.04
N VAL A 203 14.89 4.21 4.30
CA VAL A 203 13.85 3.64 3.44
C VAL A 203 12.56 4.45 3.51
N ILE A 204 12.18 4.95 4.70
CA ILE A 204 11.03 5.84 4.89
C ILE A 204 11.22 7.14 4.09
N MET A 205 12.41 7.75 4.14
CA MET A 205 12.72 8.94 3.34
C MET A 205 12.56 8.69 1.83
N ALA A 206 13.05 7.55 1.34
CA ALA A 206 12.89 7.16 -0.05
C ALA A 206 11.43 6.88 -0.43
N ASN A 207 10.70 6.16 0.42
CA ASN A 207 9.30 5.84 0.20
C ASN A 207 8.42 7.10 0.18
N ALA A 208 8.66 8.04 1.10
CA ALA A 208 7.96 9.32 1.17
C ALA A 208 8.20 10.20 -0.06
N ALA A 209 9.36 10.08 -0.70
CA ALA A 209 9.74 10.93 -1.82
C ALA A 209 9.37 10.36 -3.20
N PHE A 210 9.51 9.04 -3.41
CA PHE A 210 9.23 8.41 -4.71
C PHE A 210 8.72 6.98 -4.60
N GLY A 211 8.20 6.54 -3.44
CA GLY A 211 7.75 5.17 -3.21
C GLY A 211 6.68 4.68 -4.19
N GLN A 212 5.89 5.60 -4.76
CA GLN A 212 4.86 5.34 -5.78
C GLN A 212 5.22 5.91 -7.15
N GLY A 213 6.51 6.18 -7.41
CA GLY A 213 7.00 6.78 -8.66
C GLY A 213 7.24 8.28 -8.55
N VAL A 214 7.01 8.99 -9.64
CA VAL A 214 7.25 10.44 -9.70
C VAL A 214 6.11 11.18 -9.00
N ALA A 215 6.44 12.25 -8.29
CA ALA A 215 5.46 13.06 -7.60
C ALA A 215 4.54 13.78 -8.60
N TYR A 216 3.22 13.64 -8.44
CA TYR A 216 2.20 14.13 -9.38
C TYR A 216 2.31 15.62 -9.78
N PHE A 217 2.93 16.47 -8.96
CA PHE A 217 3.15 17.87 -9.33
C PHE A 217 4.00 18.00 -10.61
N THR A 218 4.87 17.04 -10.92
CA THR A 218 5.68 17.04 -12.14
C THR A 218 4.82 16.90 -13.40
N ASP A 219 3.72 16.15 -13.33
CA ASP A 219 2.80 15.98 -14.45
C ASP A 219 2.07 17.30 -14.72
N THR A 220 1.70 18.01 -13.66
CA THR A 220 1.10 19.35 -13.76
C THR A 220 2.08 20.34 -14.41
N LEU A 221 3.34 20.35 -13.96
CA LEU A 221 4.37 21.22 -14.52
C LEU A 221 4.68 20.88 -15.98
N THR A 222 4.77 19.59 -16.31
CA THR A 222 5.01 19.12 -17.68
C THR A 222 3.85 19.52 -18.58
N ALA A 223 2.61 19.35 -18.11
CA ALA A 223 1.44 19.75 -18.88
C ALA A 223 1.37 21.27 -19.08
N GLN A 224 1.62 22.05 -18.03
CA GLN A 224 1.68 23.51 -18.11
C GLN A 224 2.70 23.99 -19.15
N ARG A 225 3.89 23.37 -19.17
CA ARG A 225 4.95 23.75 -20.08
C ARG A 225 4.71 23.31 -21.52
N GLU A 226 4.36 22.05 -21.73
CA GLU A 226 4.28 21.46 -23.08
C GLU A 226 2.92 21.69 -23.76
N PHE A 227 1.81 21.60 -23.01
CA PHE A 227 0.46 21.78 -23.60
C PHE A 227 -0.05 23.22 -23.50
N TYR A 228 0.33 23.94 -22.44
CA TYR A 228 -0.15 25.31 -22.22
C TYR A 228 0.92 26.38 -22.47
N GLY A 229 2.19 26.04 -22.68
CA GLY A 229 3.26 27.02 -22.92
C GLY A 229 3.55 27.95 -21.73
N GLN A 230 3.16 27.56 -20.51
CA GLN A 230 3.32 28.34 -19.29
C GLN A 230 4.61 27.95 -18.55
N ASP A 231 5.48 28.92 -18.28
CA ASP A 231 6.67 28.76 -17.44
C ASP A 231 6.72 29.86 -16.37
N PHE A 232 6.41 29.48 -15.13
CA PHE A 232 6.42 30.39 -13.97
C PHE A 232 7.78 30.39 -13.24
N GLY A 233 8.79 29.71 -13.78
CA GLY A 233 10.14 29.65 -13.24
C GLY A 233 10.33 28.69 -12.06
N TRP A 234 11.59 28.55 -11.63
CA TRP A 234 11.99 27.55 -10.65
C TRP A 234 11.39 27.76 -9.25
N GLY A 235 11.17 29.02 -8.84
CA GLY A 235 10.60 29.34 -7.52
C GLY A 235 9.16 28.86 -7.39
N PHE A 236 8.35 29.05 -8.43
CA PHE A 236 7.00 28.50 -8.50
C PHE A 236 7.01 26.97 -8.41
N ASN A 237 7.91 26.32 -9.14
CA ASN A 237 8.01 24.85 -9.14
C ASN A 237 8.32 24.29 -7.74
N ILE A 238 9.22 24.93 -6.98
CA ILE A 238 9.53 24.52 -5.61
C ILE A 238 8.34 24.76 -4.68
N LEU A 239 7.69 25.91 -4.77
CA LEU A 239 6.53 26.21 -3.92
C LEU A 239 5.35 25.29 -4.24
N LEU A 240 5.13 24.97 -5.52
CA LEU A 240 4.13 24.00 -5.95
C LEU A 240 4.45 22.62 -5.34
N ALA A 241 5.68 22.13 -5.51
CA ALA A 241 6.11 20.86 -4.95
C ALA A 241 5.94 20.82 -3.41
N LEU A 242 6.38 21.85 -2.69
CA LEU A 242 6.24 21.91 -1.23
C LEU A 242 4.78 21.95 -0.80
N SER A 243 3.95 22.78 -1.44
CA SER A 243 2.53 22.92 -1.08
C SER A 243 1.75 21.63 -1.31
N THR A 244 1.92 20.97 -2.46
CA THR A 244 1.23 19.70 -2.75
C THR A 244 1.65 18.60 -1.79
N GLN A 245 2.95 18.48 -1.49
CA GLN A 245 3.44 17.43 -0.60
C GLN A 245 3.04 17.68 0.86
N CYS A 246 3.12 18.93 1.35
CA CYS A 246 2.71 19.27 2.72
C CYS A 246 1.22 19.02 2.97
N ILE A 247 0.35 19.28 1.99
CA ILE A 247 -1.08 18.97 2.09
C ILE A 247 -1.28 17.46 2.22
N GLY A 248 -0.62 16.67 1.38
CA GLY A 248 -0.69 15.20 1.43
C GLY A 248 -0.26 14.63 2.79
N PHE A 249 0.91 15.06 3.30
CA PHE A 249 1.38 14.62 4.62
C PHE A 249 0.50 15.12 5.77
N GLY A 250 -0.07 16.32 5.66
CA GLY A 250 -1.03 16.83 6.64
C GLY A 250 -2.28 15.96 6.75
N ILE A 251 -2.87 15.58 5.62
CA ILE A 251 -4.02 14.68 5.57
C ILE A 251 -3.66 13.28 6.09
N ALA A 252 -2.52 12.72 5.65
CA ALA A 252 -2.05 11.43 6.12
C ALA A 252 -1.84 11.41 7.65
N GLY A 253 -1.28 12.48 8.21
CA GLY A 253 -1.10 12.64 9.65
C GLY A 253 -2.43 12.66 10.42
N MET A 254 -3.44 13.38 9.91
CA MET A 254 -4.78 13.40 10.50
C MET A 254 -5.47 12.03 10.44
N MET A 255 -5.25 11.27 9.37
CA MET A 255 -5.87 9.96 9.16
C MET A 255 -5.11 8.79 9.81
N ARG A 256 -3.92 9.03 10.39
CA ARG A 256 -3.08 7.99 11.01
C ARG A 256 -3.82 7.14 12.04
N LYS A 257 -4.63 7.76 12.89
CA LYS A 257 -5.43 7.06 13.92
C LYS A 257 -6.45 6.09 13.33
N PHE A 258 -6.91 6.35 12.10
CA PHE A 258 -7.93 5.54 11.43
C PHE A 258 -7.34 4.52 10.46
N LEU A 259 -6.18 4.81 9.85
CA LEU A 259 -5.61 4.01 8.75
C LEU A 259 -4.28 3.32 9.08
N VAL A 260 -3.68 3.59 10.24
CA VAL A 260 -2.36 3.05 10.60
C VAL A 260 -2.35 2.42 11.99
N GLU A 261 -2.94 3.08 12.98
CA GLU A 261 -2.95 2.58 14.37
C GLU A 261 -3.80 1.30 14.59
N PRO A 262 -4.95 1.10 13.91
CA PRO A 262 -5.72 -0.13 14.08
C PRO A 262 -4.94 -1.36 13.62
N ALA A 263 -4.89 -2.39 14.46
CA ALA A 263 -4.19 -3.64 14.16
C ALA A 263 -4.76 -4.38 12.93
N SER A 264 -6.03 -4.12 12.58
CA SER A 264 -6.73 -4.61 11.39
C SER A 264 -6.14 -4.09 10.07
N MET A 265 -5.44 -2.96 10.11
CA MET A 265 -4.99 -2.27 8.91
C MET A 265 -3.61 -2.75 8.45
N ILE A 266 -3.61 -3.82 7.65
CA ILE A 266 -2.39 -4.43 7.10
C ILE A 266 -1.92 -3.67 5.86
N TRP A 267 -0.61 -3.42 5.80
CA TRP A 267 0.06 -2.83 4.63
C TRP A 267 1.05 -3.84 4.03
N PRO A 268 0.62 -4.73 3.10
CA PRO A 268 1.46 -5.81 2.59
C PRO A 268 2.79 -5.34 1.97
N GLN A 269 2.78 -4.19 1.29
CA GLN A 269 3.99 -3.58 0.72
C GLN A 269 5.05 -3.29 1.80
N ASN A 270 4.62 -2.86 2.99
CA ASN A 270 5.52 -2.56 4.10
C ASN A 270 6.08 -3.85 4.71
N LEU A 271 5.32 -4.95 4.72
CA LEU A 271 5.80 -6.25 5.22
C LEU A 271 6.98 -6.77 4.41
N VAL A 272 6.97 -6.58 3.09
CA VAL A 272 8.11 -6.93 2.21
C VAL A 272 9.34 -6.11 2.58
N SER A 273 9.18 -4.79 2.73
CA SER A 273 10.26 -3.89 3.12
C SER A 273 10.84 -4.30 4.48
N THR A 274 10.00 -4.48 5.50
CA THR A 274 10.42 -4.84 6.86
C THR A 274 11.12 -6.20 6.90
N SER A 275 10.55 -7.22 6.24
CA SER A 275 11.17 -8.55 6.12
C SER A 275 12.55 -8.49 5.48
N PHE A 276 12.72 -7.63 4.47
CA PHE A 276 14.00 -7.45 3.80
C PHE A 276 15.02 -6.70 4.69
N ILE A 277 14.60 -5.73 5.52
CA ILE A 277 15.50 -5.09 6.50
C ILE A 277 16.00 -6.14 7.49
N TYR A 278 15.10 -6.97 8.03
CA TYR A 278 15.49 -8.04 8.93
C TYR A 278 16.41 -9.04 8.23
N ALA A 279 16.13 -9.45 7.00
CA ALA A 279 17.00 -10.39 6.27
C ALA A 279 18.43 -9.85 6.06
N LEU A 280 18.62 -8.53 5.97
CA LEU A 280 19.94 -7.90 5.83
C LEU A 280 20.67 -7.71 7.17
N HIS A 281 19.95 -7.44 8.25
CA HIS A 281 20.54 -7.18 9.57
C HIS A 281 20.61 -8.41 10.48
N ASP A 282 19.77 -9.42 10.22
CA ASP A 282 19.72 -10.68 10.96
C ASP A 282 20.67 -11.71 10.34
N HIS A 283 21.84 -11.86 10.97
CA HIS A 283 22.86 -12.86 10.61
C HIS A 283 22.71 -14.16 11.41
N SER A 284 21.56 -14.40 12.05
CA SER A 284 21.33 -15.63 12.79
C SER A 284 21.36 -16.86 11.86
N LYS A 285 21.83 -17.99 12.40
CA LYS A 285 21.86 -19.25 11.66
C LYS A 285 20.43 -19.72 11.40
N THR A 286 20.15 -20.15 10.16
CA THR A 286 18.85 -20.73 9.80
C THR A 286 18.65 -22.01 10.57
N ASP A 287 17.54 -22.11 11.30
CA ASP A 287 17.13 -23.30 12.04
C ASP A 287 16.32 -24.22 11.09
N PRO A 288 16.85 -25.38 10.70
CA PRO A 288 16.17 -26.31 9.79
C PRO A 288 14.81 -26.80 10.31
N ALA A 289 14.58 -26.76 11.61
CA ALA A 289 13.30 -27.12 12.23
C ALA A 289 12.18 -26.11 11.93
N LYS A 290 12.53 -24.84 11.66
CA LYS A 290 11.58 -23.76 11.35
C LYS A 290 11.37 -23.55 9.84
N SER A 291 12.15 -24.21 8.99
CA SER A 291 12.21 -23.98 7.54
C SER A 291 11.88 -25.23 6.70
N ASN A 292 11.07 -26.16 7.21
CA ASN A 292 10.70 -27.40 6.52
C ASN A 292 11.92 -28.16 5.95
N GLY A 293 13.03 -28.20 6.69
CA GLY A 293 14.26 -28.91 6.29
C GLY A 293 15.20 -28.13 5.36
N TRP A 294 14.90 -26.87 5.01
CA TRP A 294 15.78 -26.05 4.18
C TRP A 294 16.94 -25.46 5.01
N SER A 295 18.18 -25.73 4.60
CA SER A 295 19.40 -25.23 5.26
C SER A 295 20.01 -23.98 4.59
N ILE A 296 19.38 -23.46 3.53
CA ILE A 296 19.90 -22.32 2.78
C ILE A 296 19.70 -21.04 3.61
N ALA A 297 20.78 -20.30 3.83
CA ALA A 297 20.73 -18.99 4.48
C ALA A 297 19.89 -17.99 3.64
N ARG A 298 19.06 -17.17 4.31
CA ARG A 298 18.18 -16.17 3.66
C ARG A 298 18.93 -15.29 2.66
N TYR A 299 20.12 -14.83 3.03
CA TYR A 299 20.98 -14.01 2.18
C TYR A 299 21.44 -14.72 0.89
N ARG A 300 21.77 -16.02 0.97
CA ARG A 300 22.18 -16.82 -0.21
C ARG A 300 21.01 -17.04 -1.16
N TYR A 301 19.83 -17.35 -0.60
CA TYR A 301 18.63 -17.52 -1.39
C TYR A 301 18.27 -16.24 -2.16
N PHE A 302 18.32 -15.08 -1.48
CA PHE A 302 18.12 -13.78 -2.12
C PHE A 302 19.06 -13.58 -3.32
N PHE A 303 20.35 -13.88 -3.18
CA PHE A 303 21.31 -13.69 -4.27
C PHE A 303 21.07 -14.64 -5.46
N TYR A 304 20.66 -15.89 -5.22
CA TYR A 304 20.28 -16.81 -6.29
C TYR A 304 19.08 -16.30 -7.08
N VAL A 305 18.05 -15.82 -6.39
CA VAL A 305 16.87 -15.24 -7.04
C VAL A 305 17.24 -13.95 -7.77
N PHE A 306 18.08 -13.10 -7.19
CA PHE A 306 18.55 -11.85 -7.81
C PHE A 306 19.26 -12.10 -9.15
N VAL A 307 20.24 -13.02 -9.19
CA VAL A 307 20.98 -13.35 -10.41
C VAL A 307 20.05 -14.01 -11.45
N GLY A 308 19.20 -14.95 -11.03
CA GLY A 308 18.23 -15.58 -11.91
C GLY A 308 17.27 -14.57 -12.53
N SER A 309 16.78 -13.62 -11.72
CA SER A 309 15.89 -12.55 -12.16
C SER A 309 16.62 -11.63 -13.14
N PHE A 310 17.85 -11.20 -12.83
CA PHE A 310 18.66 -10.37 -13.72
C PHE A 310 18.82 -10.97 -15.11
N VAL A 311 19.15 -12.27 -15.19
CA VAL A 311 19.27 -13.00 -16.46
C VAL A 311 17.91 -13.07 -17.16
N TRP A 312 16.84 -13.35 -16.39
CA TRP A 312 15.49 -13.41 -16.94
C TRP A 312 15.05 -12.08 -17.54
N TYR A 313 15.16 -10.95 -16.85
CA TYR A 313 14.74 -9.64 -17.37
C TYR A 313 15.49 -9.22 -18.64
N TRP A 314 16.76 -9.61 -18.77
CA TRP A 314 17.54 -9.27 -19.94
C TRP A 314 17.03 -9.98 -21.21
N PHE A 315 16.46 -11.17 -21.06
CA PHE A 315 16.04 -11.99 -22.19
C PHE A 315 14.84 -11.43 -22.96
N PRO A 316 13.63 -11.25 -22.37
CA PRO A 316 12.50 -10.67 -23.07
C PRO A 316 12.64 -9.15 -23.23
N GLY A 317 13.43 -8.46 -22.39
CA GLY A 317 13.60 -7.01 -22.47
C GLY A 317 14.54 -6.54 -23.58
N TYR A 318 15.54 -7.33 -23.95
CA TYR A 318 16.57 -6.92 -24.92
C TYR A 318 16.87 -7.98 -25.99
N ILE A 319 17.06 -9.24 -25.60
CA ILE A 319 17.53 -10.29 -26.53
C ILE A 319 16.39 -10.76 -27.45
N ALA A 320 15.21 -11.01 -26.89
CA ALA A 320 14.06 -11.59 -27.56
C ALA A 320 12.78 -10.79 -27.25
N GLN A 321 12.72 -9.55 -27.76
CA GLN A 321 11.64 -8.59 -27.48
C GLN A 321 10.23 -9.09 -27.84
N PHE A 322 10.11 -10.00 -28.81
CA PHE A 322 8.83 -10.62 -29.17
C PHE A 322 8.23 -11.46 -28.02
N LEU A 323 9.02 -11.86 -27.02
CA LEU A 323 8.53 -12.56 -25.82
C LEU A 323 7.90 -11.61 -24.80
N SER A 324 8.13 -10.29 -24.90
CA SER A 324 7.52 -9.31 -23.98
C SER A 324 6.02 -9.19 -24.23
N VAL A 325 5.57 -9.19 -25.48
CA VAL A 325 4.14 -9.24 -25.83
C VAL A 325 3.91 -10.40 -26.78
N PHE A 326 3.55 -11.56 -26.22
CA PHE A 326 3.45 -12.80 -26.98
C PHE A 326 2.07 -12.99 -27.60
N SER A 327 1.73 -12.13 -28.57
CA SER A 327 0.46 -12.16 -29.30
C SER A 327 0.51 -13.10 -30.51
N PHE A 328 0.82 -14.39 -30.30
CA PHE A 328 1.04 -15.35 -31.40
C PHE A 328 -0.12 -15.48 -32.40
N VAL A 329 -1.37 -15.25 -31.96
CA VAL A 329 -2.57 -15.28 -32.81
C VAL A 329 -2.50 -14.21 -33.90
N THR A 330 -1.94 -13.04 -33.59
CA THR A 330 -1.76 -11.96 -34.57
C THR A 330 -0.72 -12.32 -35.64
N TRP A 331 0.23 -13.21 -35.35
CA TRP A 331 1.23 -13.67 -36.34
C TRP A 331 0.63 -14.60 -37.39
N ILE A 332 -0.43 -15.33 -37.05
CA ILE A 332 -1.12 -16.23 -37.99
C ILE A 332 -1.80 -15.41 -39.09
N ARG A 333 -2.38 -14.25 -38.75
CA ARG A 333 -3.03 -13.33 -39.69
C ARG A 333 -2.74 -11.87 -39.31
N PRO A 334 -1.59 -11.32 -39.73
CA PRO A 334 -1.14 -9.99 -39.29
C PRO A 334 -1.99 -8.83 -39.83
N ASN A 335 -2.60 -8.98 -41.02
CA ASN A 335 -3.35 -7.90 -41.68
C ASN A 335 -4.85 -7.87 -41.33
N ASN A 336 -5.29 -8.66 -40.34
CA ASN A 336 -6.70 -8.71 -39.97
C ASN A 336 -6.97 -7.81 -38.75
N VAL A 337 -7.72 -6.73 -39.00
CA VAL A 337 -8.06 -5.72 -37.98
C VAL A 337 -8.80 -6.32 -36.79
N VAL A 338 -9.79 -7.19 -37.04
CA VAL A 338 -10.59 -7.82 -35.97
C VAL A 338 -9.72 -8.73 -35.10
N ILE A 339 -8.81 -9.50 -35.71
CA ILE A 339 -7.88 -10.35 -34.96
C ILE A 339 -6.95 -9.49 -34.10
N ASN A 340 -6.45 -8.37 -34.61
CA ASN A 340 -5.62 -7.46 -33.85
C ASN A 340 -6.40 -6.75 -32.71
N GLN A 341 -7.65 -6.36 -32.94
CA GLN A 341 -8.49 -5.76 -31.91
C GLN A 341 -8.76 -6.72 -30.74
N VAL A 342 -8.93 -8.01 -31.02
CA VAL A 342 -9.25 -9.04 -30.01
C VAL A 342 -7.99 -9.60 -29.32
N PHE A 343 -6.94 -9.91 -30.08
CA PHE A 343 -5.76 -10.63 -29.59
C PHE A 343 -4.46 -9.82 -29.60
N GLY A 344 -4.47 -8.59 -30.13
CA GLY A 344 -3.32 -7.71 -30.11
C GLY A 344 -3.01 -7.22 -28.70
N GLY A 345 -1.72 -7.18 -28.34
CA GLY A 345 -1.27 -6.78 -27.01
C GLY A 345 -1.08 -5.28 -26.78
N TRP A 346 -0.98 -4.48 -27.86
CA TRP A 346 -0.78 -3.02 -27.75
C TRP A 346 -2.04 -2.23 -28.10
N THR A 347 -2.64 -2.53 -29.25
CA THR A 347 -3.82 -1.81 -29.78
C THR A 347 -5.12 -2.59 -29.59
N GLY A 348 -5.05 -3.76 -28.94
CA GLY A 348 -6.16 -4.69 -28.75
C GLY A 348 -6.44 -4.97 -27.28
N ILE A 349 -7.48 -5.76 -27.03
CA ILE A 349 -7.92 -6.18 -25.69
C ILE A 349 -7.00 -7.26 -25.10
N SER A 350 -6.27 -8.00 -25.96
CA SER A 350 -5.41 -9.12 -25.57
C SER A 350 -6.12 -10.20 -24.75
N ILE A 351 -7.15 -10.84 -25.32
CA ILE A 351 -7.94 -11.89 -24.63
C ILE A 351 -7.07 -13.05 -24.09
N ILE A 352 -5.95 -13.34 -24.76
CA ILE A 352 -4.95 -14.29 -24.29
C ILE A 352 -3.70 -13.49 -23.90
N PRO A 353 -3.63 -12.93 -22.68
CA PRO A 353 -2.51 -12.10 -22.26
C PRO A 353 -1.33 -12.97 -21.85
N ILE A 354 -0.50 -13.34 -22.84
CA ILE A 354 0.77 -14.05 -22.59
C ILE A 354 1.91 -13.05 -22.69
N THR A 355 2.68 -12.98 -21.61
CA THR A 355 3.94 -12.23 -21.55
C THR A 355 4.95 -13.05 -20.78
N PHE A 356 6.21 -13.03 -21.24
CA PHE A 356 7.34 -13.57 -20.49
C PHE A 356 8.16 -12.46 -19.83
N ASP A 357 7.76 -11.21 -20.03
CA ASP A 357 8.42 -10.05 -19.47
C ASP A 357 7.73 -9.64 -18.17
N TRP A 358 8.45 -9.82 -17.06
CA TRP A 358 7.93 -9.44 -15.76
C TRP A 358 7.66 -7.94 -15.66
N THR A 359 8.34 -7.10 -16.45
CA THR A 359 8.03 -5.65 -16.47
C THR A 359 6.63 -5.36 -17.01
N GLN A 360 6.10 -6.17 -17.92
CA GLN A 360 4.72 -6.04 -18.41
C GLN A 360 3.71 -6.48 -17.34
N ILE A 361 4.03 -7.55 -16.61
CA ILE A 361 3.21 -8.03 -15.49
C ILE A 361 3.18 -6.98 -14.38
N THR A 362 4.33 -6.37 -14.06
CA THR A 362 4.42 -5.41 -12.96
C THR A 362 4.13 -3.96 -13.33
N GLY A 363 4.08 -3.66 -14.62
CA GLY A 363 3.85 -2.30 -15.12
C GLY A 363 2.41 -1.82 -14.93
N TYR A 364 1.45 -2.71 -14.66
CA TYR A 364 0.02 -2.38 -14.67
C TYR A 364 -0.77 -2.92 -13.45
N ASN A 365 -1.72 -2.11 -12.99
CA ASN A 365 -2.79 -2.33 -11.98
C ASN A 365 -2.44 -2.81 -10.55
N LEU A 366 -1.40 -3.63 -10.34
CA LEU A 366 -1.07 -4.19 -9.01
C LEU A 366 0.41 -4.08 -8.64
N GLN A 367 1.22 -3.37 -9.43
CA GLN A 367 2.68 -3.43 -9.33
C GLN A 367 3.12 -4.90 -9.31
N SER A 368 3.71 -5.40 -8.22
CA SER A 368 4.01 -6.83 -8.10
C SER A 368 2.79 -7.62 -7.59
N PRO A 369 2.26 -8.60 -8.34
CA PRO A 369 1.16 -9.45 -7.87
C PRO A 369 1.58 -10.39 -6.73
N LEU A 370 2.86 -10.43 -6.37
CA LEU A 370 3.36 -11.24 -5.25
C LEU A 370 3.09 -10.61 -3.88
N ILE A 371 2.66 -9.35 -3.85
CA ILE A 371 2.53 -8.57 -2.61
C ILE A 371 1.08 -8.52 -2.11
N PRO A 372 0.07 -8.22 -2.94
CA PRO A 372 -1.32 -8.20 -2.50
C PRO A 372 -1.86 -9.60 -2.18
N PRO A 373 -2.84 -9.71 -1.28
CA PRO A 373 -3.48 -10.99 -1.00
C PRO A 373 -4.30 -11.49 -2.20
N TRP A 374 -4.49 -12.82 -2.27
CA TRP A 374 -5.15 -13.47 -3.40
C TRP A 374 -6.54 -12.90 -3.73
N PHE A 375 -7.38 -12.62 -2.73
CA PHE A 375 -8.73 -12.10 -3.00
C PHE A 375 -8.71 -10.74 -3.70
N ALA A 376 -7.72 -9.89 -3.39
CA ALA A 376 -7.57 -8.59 -4.05
C ALA A 376 -7.17 -8.78 -5.51
N ILE A 377 -6.24 -9.70 -5.78
CA ILE A 377 -5.83 -10.08 -7.13
C ILE A 377 -7.02 -10.64 -7.91
N ALA A 378 -7.77 -11.58 -7.32
CA ALA A 378 -8.93 -12.19 -7.94
C ALA A 378 -10.03 -11.16 -8.24
N ASN A 379 -10.33 -10.24 -7.31
CA ASN A 379 -11.31 -9.18 -7.52
C ASN A 379 -10.92 -8.25 -8.67
N THR A 380 -9.66 -7.80 -8.72
CA THR A 380 -9.14 -6.97 -9.81
C THR A 380 -9.13 -7.73 -11.14
N ALA A 381 -8.79 -9.02 -11.14
CA ALA A 381 -8.82 -9.87 -12.33
C ALA A 381 -10.25 -10.05 -12.86
N ILE A 382 -11.23 -10.31 -11.99
CA ILE A 382 -12.65 -10.40 -12.36
C ILE A 382 -13.12 -9.07 -12.97
N GLY A 383 -12.80 -7.95 -12.32
CA GLY A 383 -13.13 -6.62 -12.85
C GLY A 383 -12.50 -6.36 -14.22
N THR A 384 -11.25 -6.77 -14.41
CA THR A 384 -10.53 -6.62 -15.68
C THR A 384 -11.15 -7.46 -16.78
N VAL A 385 -11.41 -8.75 -16.52
CA VAL A 385 -12.05 -9.65 -17.50
C VAL A 385 -13.46 -9.14 -17.84
N PHE A 386 -14.26 -8.78 -16.83
CA PHE A 386 -15.62 -8.33 -17.07
C PHE A 386 -15.67 -7.02 -17.86
N TRP A 387 -14.98 -5.97 -17.40
CA TRP A 387 -15.08 -4.66 -18.03
C TRP A 387 -14.24 -4.53 -19.31
N PHE A 388 -12.97 -4.94 -19.26
CA PHE A 388 -12.06 -4.73 -20.38
C PHE A 388 -12.10 -5.84 -21.44
N MET A 389 -12.46 -7.08 -21.08
CA MET A 389 -12.58 -8.15 -22.08
C MET A 389 -14.01 -8.33 -22.59
N ILE A 390 -14.99 -8.42 -21.70
CA ILE A 390 -16.38 -8.73 -22.08
C ILE A 390 -17.14 -7.46 -22.50
N VAL A 391 -17.22 -6.46 -21.62
CA VAL A 391 -18.02 -5.24 -21.87
C VAL A 391 -17.41 -4.40 -23.00
N THR A 392 -16.09 -4.22 -23.03
CA THR A 392 -15.42 -3.51 -24.12
C THR A 392 -15.71 -4.17 -25.46
N ALA A 393 -15.57 -5.50 -25.57
CA ALA A 393 -15.89 -6.21 -26.82
C ALA A 393 -17.37 -6.05 -27.19
N GLY A 394 -18.29 -6.17 -26.22
CA GLY A 394 -19.72 -6.00 -26.45
C GLY A 394 -20.10 -4.60 -26.96
N ILE A 395 -19.50 -3.55 -26.40
CA ILE A 395 -19.74 -2.16 -26.85
C ILE A 395 -19.09 -1.91 -28.20
N HIS A 396 -17.83 -2.33 -28.37
CA HIS A 396 -17.07 -2.05 -29.59
C HIS A 396 -17.70 -2.72 -30.82
N PHE A 397 -18.05 -4.01 -30.72
CA PHE A 397 -18.63 -4.77 -31.84
C PHE A 397 -20.13 -4.55 -32.02
N SER A 398 -20.81 -3.80 -31.13
CA SER A 398 -22.19 -3.37 -31.34
C SER A 398 -22.31 -2.01 -32.05
N GLY A 399 -21.19 -1.38 -32.42
CA GLY A 399 -21.17 -0.11 -33.15
C GLY A 399 -21.54 1.12 -32.32
N HIS A 400 -21.67 0.98 -30.99
CA HIS A 400 -21.92 2.13 -30.10
C HIS A 400 -20.71 3.07 -30.09
N TRP A 401 -20.96 4.36 -29.86
CA TRP A 401 -19.92 5.40 -29.77
C TRP A 401 -19.00 5.51 -31.00
N TYR A 402 -19.52 5.21 -32.18
CA TYR A 402 -18.76 5.26 -33.44
C TYR A 402 -17.52 4.32 -33.40
N ALA A 403 -17.60 3.25 -32.61
CA ALA A 403 -16.52 2.30 -32.40
C ALA A 403 -15.93 1.69 -33.68
N GLU A 404 -16.72 1.55 -34.74
CA GLU A 404 -16.23 1.04 -36.04
C GLU A 404 -15.15 1.93 -36.68
N TRP A 405 -15.18 3.23 -36.38
CA TRP A 405 -14.30 4.23 -36.96
C TRP A 405 -13.13 4.59 -36.03
N LEU A 406 -13.09 4.04 -34.82
CA LEU A 406 -12.12 4.35 -33.78
C LEU A 406 -11.33 3.09 -33.38
N PRO A 407 -10.08 3.24 -32.91
CA PRO A 407 -9.35 2.10 -32.35
C PRO A 407 -10.10 1.55 -31.12
N ILE A 408 -10.05 0.23 -30.92
CA ILE A 408 -10.67 -0.42 -29.76
C ILE A 408 -9.98 0.02 -28.46
N SER A 409 -8.64 0.12 -28.50
CA SER A 409 -7.81 0.52 -27.38
C SER A 409 -6.73 1.50 -27.81
N ASP A 410 -6.83 2.72 -27.28
CA ASP A 410 -5.84 3.78 -27.42
C ASP A 410 -6.09 4.88 -26.37
N SER A 411 -5.05 5.57 -25.91
CA SER A 411 -5.13 6.66 -24.94
C SER A 411 -5.30 8.05 -25.57
N ASN A 412 -5.33 8.14 -26.90
CA ASN A 412 -5.52 9.41 -27.60
C ASN A 412 -6.99 9.80 -27.75
N SER A 413 -7.22 11.09 -28.00
CA SER A 413 -8.53 11.64 -28.37
C SER A 413 -8.58 11.99 -29.85
N TYR A 414 -9.76 11.84 -30.44
CA TYR A 414 -10.02 11.95 -31.87
C TYR A 414 -11.09 13.00 -32.19
N ASP A 415 -10.99 13.59 -33.39
CA ASP A 415 -12.06 14.42 -33.97
C ASP A 415 -12.97 13.61 -34.90
N ASN A 416 -14.01 14.25 -35.43
CA ASN A 416 -15.00 13.67 -36.34
C ASN A 416 -14.40 13.13 -37.65
N THR A 417 -13.16 13.48 -37.98
CA THR A 417 -12.45 12.97 -39.16
C THR A 417 -11.51 11.81 -38.83
N GLY A 418 -11.46 11.37 -37.56
CA GLY A 418 -10.55 10.33 -37.10
C GLY A 418 -9.10 10.81 -36.94
N GLN A 419 -8.85 12.12 -36.96
CA GLN A 419 -7.55 12.71 -36.69
C GLN A 419 -7.40 13.00 -35.19
N HIS A 420 -6.17 13.18 -34.73
CA HIS A 420 -5.92 13.58 -33.34
C HIS A 420 -6.59 14.92 -33.02
N TYR A 421 -7.32 14.94 -31.90
CA TYR A 421 -8.11 16.10 -31.49
C TYR A 421 -7.20 17.30 -31.16
N ASN A 422 -7.39 18.41 -31.86
CA ASN A 422 -6.61 19.61 -31.60
C ASN A 422 -7.33 20.55 -30.62
N VAL A 423 -6.86 20.55 -29.36
CA VAL A 423 -7.43 21.35 -28.27
C VAL A 423 -7.26 22.86 -28.51
N THR A 424 -6.21 23.33 -29.19
CA THR A 424 -6.01 24.79 -29.39
C THR A 424 -7.08 25.41 -30.30
N LYS A 425 -7.80 24.61 -31.09
CA LYS A 425 -8.88 25.11 -31.95
C LYS A 425 -10.13 25.54 -31.17
N ILE A 426 -10.33 25.00 -29.97
CA ILE A 426 -11.52 25.23 -29.15
C ILE A 426 -11.25 26.13 -27.93
N LEU A 427 -10.03 26.64 -27.81
CA LEU A 427 -9.62 27.50 -26.71
C LEU A 427 -9.60 28.97 -27.15
N THR A 428 -9.97 29.85 -26.23
CA THR A 428 -9.72 31.29 -26.31
C THR A 428 -8.23 31.59 -26.03
N PRO A 429 -7.74 32.81 -26.34
CA PRO A 429 -6.41 33.25 -25.93
C PRO A 429 -6.17 33.17 -24.41
N GLU A 430 -7.25 33.20 -23.61
CA GLU A 430 -7.22 33.06 -22.16
C GLU A 430 -7.30 31.58 -21.68
N TYR A 431 -7.18 30.61 -22.59
CA TYR A 431 -7.31 29.17 -22.33
C TYR A 431 -8.66 28.74 -21.73
N THR A 432 -9.73 29.48 -22.04
CA THR A 432 -11.10 29.10 -21.72
C THR A 432 -11.78 28.43 -22.91
N LEU A 433 -12.79 27.59 -22.65
CA LEU A 433 -13.51 26.87 -23.70
C LEU A 433 -14.39 27.83 -24.52
N ASP A 434 -14.17 27.87 -25.83
CA ASP A 434 -15.02 28.54 -26.80
C ASP A 434 -16.07 27.56 -27.34
N ILE A 435 -17.32 27.73 -26.89
CA ILE A 435 -18.43 26.84 -27.22
C ILE A 435 -18.80 26.91 -28.71
N GLU A 436 -18.62 28.07 -29.35
CA GLU A 436 -18.94 28.24 -30.77
C GLU A 436 -17.93 27.48 -31.64
N LYS A 437 -16.63 27.68 -31.37
CA LYS A 437 -15.56 26.94 -32.05
C LYS A 437 -15.64 25.44 -31.80
N TYR A 438 -16.04 25.01 -30.61
CA TYR A 438 -16.25 23.59 -30.31
C TYR A 438 -17.33 22.96 -31.19
N LYS A 439 -18.47 23.65 -31.35
CA LYS A 439 -19.57 23.18 -32.19
C LYS A 439 -19.20 23.18 -33.68
N GLU A 440 -18.38 24.13 -34.12
CA GLU A 440 -17.91 24.22 -35.50
C GLU A 440 -16.83 23.18 -35.82
N TYR A 441 -15.91 22.91 -34.88
CA TYR A 441 -14.81 21.98 -35.08
C TYR A 441 -15.27 20.52 -35.02
N SER A 442 -15.51 20.00 -33.81
CA SER A 442 -15.92 18.62 -33.59
C SER A 442 -16.19 18.35 -32.11
N PRO A 443 -17.17 17.48 -31.80
CA PRO A 443 -17.19 16.81 -30.51
C PRO A 443 -15.95 15.91 -30.32
N LEU A 444 -15.60 15.64 -29.06
CA LEU A 444 -14.47 14.78 -28.70
C LEU A 444 -14.87 13.30 -28.82
N PHE A 445 -14.05 12.51 -29.52
CA PHE A 445 -14.21 11.07 -29.62
C PHE A 445 -13.09 10.33 -28.91
N LEU A 446 -13.42 9.24 -28.23
CA LEU A 446 -12.49 8.45 -27.43
C LEU A 446 -12.61 6.97 -27.84
N SER A 447 -11.51 6.23 -27.72
CA SER A 447 -11.52 4.78 -27.90
C SER A 447 -12.48 4.10 -26.90
N THR A 448 -12.93 2.89 -27.20
CA THR A 448 -13.88 2.17 -26.35
C THR A 448 -13.28 1.88 -24.96
N THR A 449 -12.03 1.42 -24.89
CA THR A 449 -11.36 1.19 -23.59
C THR A 449 -11.12 2.47 -22.82
N PHE A 450 -10.78 3.57 -23.49
CA PHE A 450 -10.52 4.85 -22.82
C PHE A 450 -11.81 5.46 -22.24
N SER A 451 -12.91 5.38 -22.99
CA SER A 451 -14.24 5.78 -22.53
C SER A 451 -14.68 5.00 -21.29
N LEU A 452 -14.51 3.66 -21.32
CA LEU A 452 -14.83 2.80 -20.18
C LEU A 452 -13.92 3.09 -18.98
N SER A 453 -12.62 3.31 -19.21
CA SER A 453 -11.68 3.67 -18.14
C SER A 453 -12.11 4.94 -17.41
N TYR A 454 -12.54 5.98 -18.14
CA TYR A 454 -13.09 7.19 -17.53
C TYR A 454 -14.37 6.92 -16.71
N GLY A 455 -15.34 6.20 -17.29
CA GLY A 455 -16.59 5.88 -16.61
C GLY A 455 -16.37 5.07 -15.33
N LEU A 456 -15.49 4.08 -15.39
CA LEU A 456 -15.11 3.25 -14.24
C LEU A 456 -14.35 4.02 -13.18
N SER A 457 -13.54 5.01 -13.56
CA SER A 457 -12.84 5.87 -12.61
C SER A 457 -13.83 6.70 -11.77
N PHE A 458 -14.89 7.25 -12.39
CA PHE A 458 -15.95 7.94 -11.65
C PHE A 458 -16.75 6.97 -10.77
N ALA A 459 -17.07 5.78 -11.30
CA ALA A 459 -17.77 4.76 -10.54
C ALA A 459 -16.96 4.28 -9.32
N ALA A 460 -15.63 4.19 -9.45
CA ALA A 460 -14.74 3.79 -8.37
C ALA A 460 -14.79 4.76 -7.19
N ILE A 461 -14.86 6.08 -7.43
CA ILE A 461 -14.99 7.08 -6.36
C ILE A 461 -16.26 6.83 -5.54
N ALA A 462 -17.40 6.67 -6.21
CA ALA A 462 -18.66 6.37 -5.53
C ALA A 462 -18.60 5.01 -4.82
N ALA A 463 -18.07 3.99 -5.48
CA ALA A 463 -17.94 2.64 -4.92
C ALA A 463 -17.09 2.62 -3.65
N VAL A 464 -15.97 3.35 -3.60
CA VAL A 464 -15.13 3.47 -2.40
C VAL A 464 -15.92 4.09 -1.25
N ILE A 465 -16.66 5.19 -1.49
CA ILE A 465 -17.46 5.83 -0.44
C ILE A 465 -18.52 4.86 0.11
N PHE A 466 -19.30 4.22 -0.77
CA PHE A 466 -20.33 3.27 -0.34
C PHE A 466 -19.73 2.05 0.35
N HIS A 467 -18.62 1.52 -0.15
CA HIS A 467 -17.93 0.40 0.45
C HIS A 467 -17.42 0.74 1.86
N THR A 468 -16.76 1.89 2.03
CA THR A 468 -16.29 2.35 3.34
C THR A 468 -17.45 2.55 4.31
N ILE A 469 -18.56 3.15 3.89
CA ILE A 469 -19.73 3.37 4.76
C ILE A 469 -20.37 2.03 5.18
N LEU A 470 -20.55 1.09 4.25
CA LEU A 470 -21.26 -0.16 4.51
C LEU A 470 -20.44 -1.15 5.34
N PHE A 471 -19.13 -1.25 5.08
CA PHE A 471 -18.28 -2.27 5.70
C PHE A 471 -17.47 -1.73 6.88
N HIS A 472 -16.97 -0.49 6.80
CA HIS A 472 -16.09 0.10 7.83
C HIS A 472 -16.75 1.24 8.62
N GLY A 473 -17.98 1.65 8.27
CA GLY A 473 -18.64 2.80 8.88
C GLY A 473 -18.84 2.64 10.39
N GLN A 474 -19.14 1.42 10.87
CA GLN A 474 -19.29 1.15 12.30
C GLN A 474 -17.97 1.27 13.05
N GLU A 475 -16.89 0.69 12.51
CA GLU A 475 -15.53 0.77 13.07
C GLU A 475 -15.05 2.23 13.17
N ILE A 476 -15.16 2.96 12.06
CA ILE A 476 -14.79 4.38 11.99
C ILE A 476 -15.60 5.22 12.98
N TRP A 477 -16.90 4.93 13.13
CA TRP A 477 -17.76 5.65 14.06
C TRP A 477 -17.39 5.40 15.53
N ILE A 478 -17.05 4.17 15.89
CA ILE A 478 -16.59 3.81 17.23
C ILE A 478 -15.26 4.53 17.54
N LEU A 479 -14.29 4.46 16.62
CA LEU A 479 -13.00 5.16 16.73
C LEU A 479 -13.18 6.68 16.84
N ALA A 480 -14.06 7.26 16.01
CA ALA A 480 -14.33 8.69 16.02
C ALA A 480 -14.96 9.15 17.33
N ARG A 481 -15.84 8.35 17.94
CA ARG A 481 -16.40 8.63 19.27
C ARG A 481 -15.35 8.50 20.38
N ALA A 482 -14.50 7.49 20.32
CA ALA A 482 -13.40 7.31 21.28
C ALA A 482 -12.44 8.51 21.28
N ILE A 483 -12.15 9.08 20.09
CA ILE A 483 -11.30 10.26 19.95
C ILE A 483 -11.98 11.54 20.47
N ARG A 484 -13.31 11.66 20.36
CA ARG A 484 -14.07 12.82 20.89
C ARG A 484 -14.39 12.73 22.38
N GLY A 485 -14.22 11.55 22.98
CA GLY A 485 -14.53 11.27 24.38
C GLY A 485 -13.39 11.55 25.36
N THR A 486 -12.35 12.27 24.94
CA THR A 486 -11.34 12.89 25.81
C THR A 486 -11.70 14.32 26.14
#